data_AF-A0A9X8WHU0-F1
#
_entry.id   AF-A0A9X8WHU0-F1
#
_cell.length_a   1.000
_cell.length_b   1.000
_cell.length_c   1.000
_cell.angle_alpha   90.00
_cell.angle_beta   90.00
_cell.angle_gamma   90.00
#
_symmetry.space_group_name_H-M   'P 1'
#
loop_
_entity.id
_entity.type
_entity.pdbx_description
1 polymer ?
#
loop_
_entity_poly.entity_id
_entity_poly.type
_entity_poly.pdbx_seq_one_letter_code
_entity_poly.pdbx_strand_id
1 'polypeptide(L)'
;MGLLSRARQLLGLGHTPLVDFPDRFEPLDVDKLEVHTAKLSPDTEEKMVIVTTTVAALDRIAAGGAVQLRHEGERDVTFVPVDREAVPVLDPKLGWIIPVTPATARELAELPKGPGEHELSALHLGLIVE
;
A
#
# COMPACT_ATOMS: atom_id res chain seq x y z
N MET A 1 -11.89 20.32 16.96
CA MET A 1 -11.25 20.60 15.64
C MET A 1 -11.24 22.12 15.42
N GLY A 2 -10.09 22.77 15.61
CA GLY A 2 -9.99 24.22 15.79
C GLY A 2 -9.76 25.02 14.51
N LEU A 3 -10.27 26.25 14.48
CA LEU A 3 -10.17 27.22 13.37
C LEU A 3 -8.75 27.43 12.80
N LEU A 4 -7.71 27.15 13.59
CA LEU A 4 -6.30 27.30 13.23
C LEU A 4 -5.86 26.38 12.07
N SER A 5 -6.47 25.20 11.91
CA SER A 5 -6.12 24.29 10.80
C SER A 5 -6.63 24.78 9.46
N ARG A 6 -7.76 25.52 9.43
CA ARG A 6 -8.31 26.10 8.19
C ARG A 6 -7.45 27.23 7.61
N ALA A 7 -6.82 28.03 8.48
CA ALA A 7 -5.95 29.13 8.04
C ALA A 7 -4.67 28.64 7.35
N ARG A 8 -4.10 27.51 7.80
CA ARG A 8 -2.93 26.90 7.15
C ARG A 8 -3.22 26.36 5.75
N GLN A 9 -4.43 25.85 5.54
CA GLN A 9 -4.86 25.28 4.26
C GLN A 9 -5.08 26.35 3.18
N LEU A 10 -5.56 27.54 3.56
CA LEU A 10 -5.74 28.70 2.65
C LEU A 10 -4.42 29.35 2.22
N LEU A 11 -3.35 29.18 2.99
CA LEU A 11 -2.03 29.79 2.72
C LEU A 11 -1.08 28.87 1.94
N GLY A 12 -1.53 27.69 1.48
CA GLY A 12 -0.68 26.74 0.74
C GLY A 12 0.47 26.15 1.55
N LEU A 13 0.46 26.32 2.88
CA LEU A 13 1.48 25.81 3.82
C LEU A 13 1.08 24.48 4.46
N GLY A 14 -0.05 23.90 4.05
CA GLY A 14 -0.44 22.55 4.42
C GLY A 14 0.03 21.59 3.35
N HIS A 15 0.97 20.69 3.68
CA HIS A 15 1.12 19.45 2.93
C HIS A 15 -0.19 18.69 3.12
N THR A 16 -1.08 18.73 2.13
CA THR A 16 -2.10 17.70 2.01
C THR A 16 -1.33 16.41 1.74
N PRO A 17 -1.37 15.42 2.65
CA PRO A 17 -0.78 14.12 2.36
C PRO A 17 -1.36 13.64 1.03
N LEU A 18 -0.49 13.20 0.09
CA LEU A 18 -0.95 12.68 -1.20
C LEU A 18 -1.79 11.40 -1.03
N VAL A 19 -1.70 10.77 0.15
CA VAL A 19 -2.51 9.65 0.62
C VAL A 19 -2.89 9.96 2.08
N ASP A 20 -4.16 9.80 2.45
CA ASP A 20 -4.61 9.91 3.84
C ASP A 20 -3.98 8.77 4.64
N PHE A 21 -2.83 9.05 5.26
CA PHE A 21 -2.04 8.06 5.97
C PHE A 21 -2.55 7.94 7.41
N PRO A 22 -2.87 6.74 7.91
CA PRO A 22 -3.43 6.56 9.23
C PRO A 22 -2.39 6.87 10.30
N ASP A 23 -2.84 7.46 11.40
CA ASP A 23 -1.98 7.73 12.56
C ASP A 23 -1.42 6.44 13.20
N ARG A 24 -2.00 5.28 12.88
CA ARG A 24 -1.60 3.97 13.38
C ARG A 24 -1.73 2.90 12.31
N PHE A 25 -0.72 2.06 12.23
CA PHE A 25 -0.69 0.81 11.47
C PHE A 25 -0.13 -0.29 12.37
N GLU A 26 -0.51 -1.54 12.11
CA GLU A 26 0.06 -2.70 12.80
C GLU A 26 1.37 -3.10 12.12
N PRO A 27 2.52 -3.06 12.82
CA PRO A 27 3.74 -3.61 12.27
C PRO A 27 3.69 -5.15 12.30
N LEU A 28 4.08 -5.77 11.18
CA LEU A 28 4.18 -7.21 11.01
C LEU A 28 5.54 -7.54 10.40
N ASP A 29 6.38 -8.21 11.18
CA ASP A 29 7.64 -8.75 10.67
C ASP A 29 7.33 -10.02 9.85
N VAL A 30 7.90 -10.10 8.65
CA VAL A 30 7.65 -11.19 7.70
C VAL A 30 8.97 -11.85 7.29
N ASP A 31 8.91 -13.16 7.04
CA ASP A 31 10.10 -13.93 6.64
C ASP A 31 10.58 -13.61 5.22
N LYS A 32 9.71 -13.02 4.40
CA LYS A 32 9.99 -12.59 3.02
C LYS A 32 9.28 -11.28 2.73
N LEU A 33 10.03 -10.32 2.21
CA LEU A 33 9.51 -9.08 1.64
C LEU A 33 10.42 -8.63 0.52
N GLU A 34 9.91 -8.46 -0.69
CA GLU A 34 10.64 -7.83 -1.79
C GLU A 34 9.69 -6.91 -2.55
N VAL A 35 10.20 -5.80 -3.06
CA VAL A 35 9.41 -4.89 -3.89
C VAL A 35 10.11 -4.60 -5.20
N HIS A 36 9.41 -4.90 -6.29
CA HIS A 36 9.83 -4.57 -7.64
C HIS A 36 8.84 -3.57 -8.27
N THR A 37 9.32 -2.85 -9.28
CA THR A 37 8.46 -1.98 -10.09
C THR A 37 8.63 -2.30 -11.55
N ALA A 38 7.53 -2.43 -12.28
CA ALA A 38 7.52 -2.62 -13.73
C ALA A 38 6.79 -1.47 -14.41
N LYS A 39 7.29 -1.02 -15.57
CA LYS A 39 6.52 -0.09 -16.42
C LYS A 39 5.45 -0.87 -17.17
N LEU A 40 4.22 -0.37 -17.16
CA LEU A 40 3.10 -1.01 -17.87
C LEU A 40 3.11 -0.72 -19.37
N SER A 41 3.60 0.44 -19.76
CA SER A 41 3.80 0.83 -21.16
C SER A 41 5.12 1.60 -21.31
N PRO A 42 5.84 1.43 -22.43
CA PRO A 42 7.03 2.22 -22.71
C PRO A 42 6.73 3.71 -22.89
N ASP A 43 5.51 4.04 -23.31
CA ASP A 43 5.11 5.40 -23.67
C ASP A 43 4.34 6.13 -22.55
N THR A 44 4.12 5.47 -21.41
CA THR A 44 3.44 6.07 -20.25
C THR A 44 4.32 6.01 -19.01
N GLU A 45 3.98 6.83 -18.01
CA GLU A 45 4.58 6.76 -16.68
C GLU A 45 3.80 5.81 -15.75
N GLU A 46 2.93 4.98 -16.32
CA GLU A 46 2.19 3.98 -15.56
C GLU A 46 3.12 2.85 -15.12
N LYS A 47 3.08 2.58 -13.82
CA LYS A 47 3.91 1.57 -13.17
C LYS A 47 3.05 0.61 -12.38
N MET A 48 3.45 -0.65 -12.40
CA MET A 48 3.00 -1.68 -11.48
C MET A 48 4.01 -1.79 -10.35
N VAL A 49 3.52 -1.88 -9.11
CA VAL A 49 4.33 -2.29 -7.96
C VAL A 49 4.09 -3.77 -7.72
N ILE A 50 5.15 -4.54 -7.52
CA ILE A 50 5.06 -5.99 -7.29
C ILE A 50 5.64 -6.23 -5.90
N VAL A 51 4.84 -6.79 -5.01
CA VAL A 51 5.22 -7.10 -3.63
C VAL A 51 5.29 -8.62 -3.49
N THR A 52 6.44 -9.15 -3.11
CA THR A 52 6.61 -10.55 -2.73
C THR A 52 6.55 -10.67 -1.22
N THR A 53 5.72 -11.57 -0.68
CA THR A 53 5.62 -11.78 0.77
C THR A 53 5.08 -13.18 1.12
N THR A 54 4.77 -13.40 2.40
CA THR A 54 4.33 -14.69 2.95
C THR A 54 2.81 -14.83 2.95
N VAL A 55 2.33 -16.08 3.01
CA VAL A 55 0.89 -16.38 3.20
C VAL A 55 0.31 -15.70 4.45
N ALA A 56 1.06 -15.66 5.55
CA ALA A 56 0.61 -15.01 6.79
C ALA A 56 0.41 -13.50 6.63
N ALA A 57 1.24 -12.86 5.79
CA ALA A 57 1.09 -11.45 5.47
C ALA A 57 -0.18 -11.19 4.64
N LEU A 58 -0.48 -12.05 3.64
CA LEU A 58 -1.72 -11.96 2.87
C LEU A 58 -2.94 -12.03 3.77
N ASP A 59 -2.99 -12.99 4.70
CA ASP A 59 -4.11 -13.11 5.66
C ASP A 59 -4.30 -11.82 6.48
N ARG A 60 -3.20 -11.18 6.91
CA ARG A 60 -3.27 -9.93 7.69
C ARG A 60 -3.71 -8.74 6.84
N ILE A 61 -3.27 -8.66 5.58
CA ILE A 61 -3.67 -7.62 4.63
C ILE A 61 -5.17 -7.76 4.31
N ALA A 62 -5.62 -8.97 3.98
CA ALA A 62 -7.02 -9.26 3.63
C ALA A 62 -8.00 -9.00 4.77
N ALA A 63 -7.52 -8.95 6.03
CA ALA A 63 -8.33 -8.52 7.17
C ALA A 63 -8.71 -7.02 7.14
N GLY A 64 -8.17 -6.23 6.20
CA GLY A 64 -8.66 -4.89 5.84
C GLY A 64 -8.22 -3.74 6.75
N GLY A 65 -7.31 -4.00 7.70
CA GLY A 65 -6.70 -2.96 8.53
C GLY A 65 -5.41 -2.41 7.93
N ALA A 66 -4.96 -1.26 8.44
CA ALA A 66 -3.63 -0.75 8.09
C ALA A 66 -2.53 -1.64 8.69
N VAL A 67 -1.68 -2.19 7.83
CA VAL A 67 -0.59 -3.10 8.21
C VAL A 67 0.70 -2.70 7.51
N GLN A 68 1.81 -2.68 8.26
CA GLN A 68 3.15 -2.45 7.74
C GLN A 68 3.93 -3.75 7.78
N LEU A 69 4.28 -4.28 6.61
CA LEU A 69 5.19 -5.39 6.47
C LEU A 69 6.62 -4.92 6.60
N ARG A 70 7.43 -5.67 7.35
CA ARG A 70 8.85 -5.35 7.60
C ARG A 70 9.71 -6.60 7.42
N HIS A 71 10.87 -6.41 6.83
CA HIS A 71 11.89 -7.44 6.71
C HIS A 71 13.27 -6.77 6.79
N GLU A 72 14.23 -7.43 7.43
CA GLU A 72 15.57 -6.87 7.59
C GLU A 72 16.23 -6.68 6.22
N GLY A 73 16.77 -5.48 5.97
CA GLY A 73 17.45 -5.14 4.71
C GLY A 73 16.53 -4.66 3.59
N GLU A 74 15.21 -4.71 3.78
CA GLU A 74 14.22 -4.35 2.75
C GLU A 74 13.46 -3.08 3.12
N ARG A 75 12.83 -2.45 2.12
CA ARG A 75 11.95 -1.30 2.38
C ARG A 75 10.61 -1.80 2.89
N ASP A 76 10.15 -1.25 4.02
CA ASP A 76 8.82 -1.50 4.56
C ASP A 76 7.72 -1.29 3.51
N VAL A 77 6.64 -2.08 3.61
CA VAL A 77 5.45 -1.95 2.76
C VAL A 77 4.23 -1.78 3.63
N THR A 78 3.60 -0.61 3.55
CA THR A 78 2.43 -0.27 4.36
C THR A 78 1.17 -0.30 3.50
N PHE A 79 0.28 -1.25 3.78
CA PHE A 79 -1.06 -1.30 3.21
C PHE A 79 -1.97 -0.39 4.03
N VAL A 80 -2.58 0.59 3.37
CA VAL A 80 -3.36 1.64 4.02
C VAL A 80 -4.77 1.68 3.44
N PRO A 81 -5.82 1.37 4.24
CA PRO A 81 -7.20 1.56 3.80
C PRO A 81 -7.46 3.03 3.45
N VAL A 82 -8.04 3.29 2.28
CA VAL A 82 -8.39 4.64 1.81
C VAL A 82 -9.77 4.64 1.14
N ASP A 83 -10.47 5.77 1.20
CA ASP A 83 -11.79 5.92 0.58
C ASP A 83 -11.75 6.31 -0.90
N ARG A 84 -10.60 6.80 -1.38
CA ARG A 84 -10.43 7.32 -2.74
C ARG A 84 -9.32 6.59 -3.47
N GLU A 85 -9.46 6.50 -4.78
CA GLU A 85 -8.42 5.98 -5.66
C GLU A 85 -7.12 6.77 -5.48
N ALA A 86 -6.03 6.03 -5.32
CA ALA A 86 -4.68 6.53 -5.21
C ALA A 86 -3.72 5.49 -5.80
N VAL A 87 -2.52 5.94 -6.15
CA VAL A 87 -1.48 5.05 -6.68
C VAL A 87 -0.46 4.70 -5.58
N PRO A 88 0.23 3.55 -5.70
CA PRO A 88 1.35 3.23 -4.82
C PRO A 88 2.44 4.31 -4.88
N VAL A 89 2.93 4.73 -3.71
CA VAL A 89 4.00 5.73 -3.59
C VAL A 89 5.14 5.22 -2.72
N LEU A 90 6.36 5.64 -3.04
CA LEU A 90 7.53 5.36 -2.22
C LEU A 90 7.81 6.58 -1.34
N ASP A 91 7.60 6.43 -0.03
CA ASP A 91 7.95 7.42 0.97
C ASP A 91 9.37 7.15 1.52
N PRO A 92 10.25 8.18 1.62
CA PRO A 92 11.62 7.99 2.11
C PRO A 92 11.72 7.49 3.57
N LYS A 93 10.69 7.70 4.40
CA LYS A 93 10.68 7.34 5.82
C LYS A 93 9.88 6.08 6.09
N LEU A 94 8.77 5.89 5.38
CA LEU A 94 7.79 4.83 5.64
C LEU A 94 7.88 3.66 4.66
N GLY A 95 8.72 3.77 3.63
CA GLY A 95 8.82 2.78 2.57
C GLY A 95 7.68 2.90 1.57
N TRP A 96 7.26 1.78 0.99
CA TRP A 96 6.14 1.76 0.06
C TRP A 96 4.82 1.93 0.79
N ILE A 97 3.96 2.80 0.26
CA ILE A 97 2.59 2.99 0.74
C ILE A 97 1.66 2.49 -0.35
N ILE A 98 0.91 1.45 -0.03
CA ILE A 98 -0.03 0.77 -0.92
C ILE A 98 -1.46 1.14 -0.49
N PRO A 99 -2.16 2.00 -1.25
CA PRO A 99 -3.53 2.38 -0.93
C PRO A 99 -4.50 1.22 -1.20
N VAL A 100 -5.26 0.83 -0.19
CA VAL A 100 -6.26 -0.23 -0.26
C VAL A 100 -7.64 0.41 -0.30
N THR A 101 -8.19 0.58 -1.50
CA THR A 101 -9.58 1.04 -1.67
C THR A 101 -10.56 -0.07 -1.30
N PRO A 102 -11.87 0.22 -1.14
CA PRO A 102 -12.88 -0.83 -0.96
C PRO A 102 -12.92 -1.85 -2.10
N ALA A 103 -12.53 -1.48 -3.32
CA ALA A 103 -12.45 -2.41 -4.45
C ALA A 103 -11.23 -3.33 -4.29
N THR A 104 -10.05 -2.75 -4.00
CA THR A 104 -8.82 -3.50 -3.73
C THR A 104 -8.99 -4.46 -2.54
N ALA A 105 -9.67 -4.03 -1.48
CA ALA A 105 -9.95 -4.88 -0.31
C ALA A 105 -10.80 -6.10 -0.66
N ARG A 106 -11.76 -5.97 -1.58
CA ARG A 106 -12.58 -7.10 -2.06
C ARG A 106 -11.74 -8.09 -2.86
N GLU A 107 -10.92 -7.59 -3.79
CA GLU A 107 -10.00 -8.44 -4.56
C GLU A 107 -9.08 -9.22 -3.62
N LEU A 108 -8.46 -8.55 -2.64
CA LEU A 108 -7.61 -9.17 -1.62
C LEU A 108 -8.33 -10.27 -0.83
N ALA A 109 -9.59 -10.05 -0.46
CA ALA A 109 -10.39 -11.02 0.28
C ALA A 109 -10.83 -12.23 -0.56
N GLU A 110 -10.86 -12.08 -1.88
CA GLU A 110 -11.24 -13.12 -2.85
C GLU A 110 -10.05 -13.93 -3.37
N LEU A 111 -8.81 -13.51 -3.07
CA LEU A 111 -7.61 -14.23 -3.49
C LEU A 111 -7.60 -15.67 -2.95
N PRO A 112 -7.15 -16.65 -3.75
CA PRO A 112 -6.91 -18.01 -3.27
C PRO A 112 -5.99 -18.00 -2.05
N LYS A 113 -6.32 -18.82 -1.05
CA LYS A 113 -5.45 -19.00 0.10
C LYS A 113 -4.22 -19.84 -0.28
N GLY A 114 -3.06 -19.43 0.21
CA GLY A 114 -1.79 -20.12 0.00
C GLY A 114 -0.88 -19.42 -1.03
N PRO A 115 0.23 -20.06 -1.42
CA PRO A 115 1.19 -19.48 -2.35
C PRO A 115 0.62 -19.28 -3.76
N GLY A 116 1.07 -18.24 -4.44
CA GLY A 116 0.62 -17.90 -5.78
C GLY A 116 1.01 -16.49 -6.24
N GLU A 117 0.82 -16.24 -7.53
CA GLU A 117 1.00 -14.92 -8.14
C GLU A 117 -0.38 -14.32 -8.43
N HIS A 118 -0.59 -13.09 -7.98
CA HIS A 118 -1.88 -12.41 -8.07
C HIS A 118 -1.70 -10.99 -8.58
N GLU A 119 -2.44 -10.62 -9.63
CA GLU A 119 -2.52 -9.24 -10.07
C GLU A 119 -3.85 -8.65 -9.63
N LEU A 120 -3.80 -7.55 -8.89
CA LEU A 120 -4.97 -6.80 -8.47
C LEU A 120 -5.30 -5.83 -9.61
N SER A 121 -6.54 -5.83 -10.08
CA SER A 121 -6.96 -4.99 -11.20
C SER A 121 -7.37 -3.60 -10.72
N ALA A 122 -7.94 -3.50 -9.52
CA ALA A 122 -8.36 -2.23 -8.92
C ALA A 122 -7.18 -1.32 -8.52
N LEU A 123 -5.97 -1.85 -8.46
CA LEU A 123 -4.75 -1.15 -8.10
C LEU A 123 -3.63 -1.83 -8.87
N HIS A 124 -2.80 -1.12 -9.64
CA HIS A 124 -1.66 -1.68 -10.38
C HIS A 124 -0.60 -2.31 -9.44
N LEU A 125 -0.95 -3.44 -8.85
CA LEU A 125 -0.25 -4.15 -7.79
C LEU A 125 -0.21 -5.63 -8.17
N GLY A 126 1.00 -6.15 -8.33
CA GLY A 126 1.26 -7.58 -8.27
C GLY A 126 1.54 -8.00 -6.83
N LEU A 127 1.01 -9.14 -6.42
CA LEU A 127 1.30 -9.78 -5.15
C LEU A 127 1.78 -11.20 -5.42
N ILE A 128 3.02 -11.49 -5.01
CA ILE A 128 3.59 -12.83 -5.05
C ILE A 128 3.59 -13.35 -3.62
N VAL A 129 2.91 -14.47 -3.39
CA VAL A 129 2.78 -15.11 -2.08
C VAL A 129 3.57 -16.40 -2.11
N GLU A 130 4.55 -16.53 -1.21
CA GLU A 130 5.43 -17.71 -1.05
C GLU A 130 5.22 -18.40 0.31
#